data_AF-A0A2X3JDX8-F1
#
_entry.id   AF-A0A2X3JDX8-F1
#
_cell.length_a   1.000
_cell.length_b   1.000
_cell.length_c   1.000
_cell.angle_alpha   90.00
_cell.angle_beta   90.00
_cell.angle_gamma   90.00
#
_symmetry.space_group_name_H-M   'P 1'
#
loop_
_entity.id
_entity.type
_entity.pdbx_description
1 polymer ?
#
loop_
_entity_poly.entity_id
_entity_poly.type
_entity_poly.pdbx_seq_one_letter_code
_entity_poly.pdbx_strand_id
1 'polypeptide(L)' 'MAQRALLLIDLQNDFCAGGTLAVPEGDSIIEVANPLIELFNARGESVVASQDWHPVKHGSFASTQEAAPFH' A
#
# COMPACT_ATOMS: atom_id res chain seq x y z
N MET A 1 -10.53 -1.63 27.95
CA MET A 1 -9.32 -1.20 27.21
C MET A 1 -9.76 -0.74 25.83
N ALA A 2 -9.08 0.24 25.23
CA ALA A 2 -9.39 0.66 23.86
C ALA A 2 -8.90 -0.38 22.86
N GLN A 3 -9.75 -0.77 21.90
CA GLN A 3 -9.36 -1.64 20.80
C GLN A 3 -8.51 -0.84 19.81
N ARG A 4 -7.38 -1.41 19.38
CA ARG A 4 -6.45 -0.80 18.42
C ARG A 4 -6.21 -1.77 17.26
N ALA A 5 -5.86 -1.20 16.11
CA ALA A 5 -5.45 -1.95 14.92
C ALA A 5 -4.37 -1.16 14.16
N LEU A 6 -3.49 -1.89 13.48
CA LEU A 6 -2.52 -1.35 12.52
C LEU A 6 -3.11 -1.52 11.12
N LEU A 7 -3.22 -0.42 10.37
CA LEU A 7 -3.63 -0.44 8.97
C LEU A 7 -2.41 -0.16 8.09
N LEU A 8 -2.13 -1.08 7.18
CA LEU A 8 -1.12 -0.93 6.12
C LEU A 8 -1.86 -0.56 4.84
N ILE A 9 -1.70 0.67 4.38
CA ILE A 9 -2.45 1.16 3.22
C ILE A 9 -1.58 1.04 1.98
N ASP A 10 -2.03 0.19 1.06
CA ASP A 10 -1.53 0.04 -0.31
C ASP A 10 -0.01 -0.12 -0.38
N LEU A 11 0.53 -0.93 0.55
CA LEU A 11 1.94 -1.28 0.61
C LEU A 11 2.28 -2.32 -0.47
N GLN A 12 2.25 -1.89 -1.73
CA GLN A 12 2.35 -2.74 -2.92
C GLN A 12 3.55 -2.34 -3.79
N ASN A 13 4.11 -3.33 -4.51
CA ASN A 13 5.28 -3.14 -5.37
C ASN A 13 5.13 -2.00 -6.39
N ASP A 14 3.92 -1.76 -6.90
CA ASP A 14 3.68 -0.69 -7.88
C ASP A 14 3.94 0.71 -7.31
N PHE A 15 3.86 0.88 -5.99
CA PHE A 15 4.14 2.13 -5.28
C PHE A 15 5.58 2.21 -4.71
N CYS A 16 6.36 1.14 -4.84
CA CYS A 16 7.77 1.05 -4.46
C CYS A 16 8.71 1.49 -5.61
N ALA A 17 10.01 1.65 -5.34
CA ALA A 17 10.98 1.99 -6.38
C ALA A 17 10.98 0.96 -7.51
N GLY A 18 10.92 1.45 -8.75
CA GLY A 18 10.81 0.63 -9.95
C GLY A 18 9.39 0.14 -10.28
N GLY A 19 8.40 0.47 -9.43
CA GLY A 19 6.98 0.23 -9.67
C GLY A 19 6.39 1.16 -10.73
N THR A 20 5.19 0.82 -11.21
CA THR A 20 4.50 1.58 -12.26
C THR A 20 3.96 2.94 -11.79
N LEU A 21 3.77 3.11 -10.48
CA LEU A 21 3.33 4.35 -9.82
C LEU A 21 4.18 4.61 -8.57
N ALA A 22 5.51 4.50 -8.73
CA ALA A 22 6.46 4.58 -7.63
C ALA A 22 6.33 5.90 -6.85
N VAL A 23 6.22 5.79 -5.52
CA VAL A 23 6.26 6.92 -4.60
C VAL A 23 7.71 7.19 -4.20
N PRO A 24 8.17 8.46 -4.18
CA PRO A 24 9.51 8.79 -3.68
C PRO A 24 9.74 8.22 -2.29
N GLU A 25 10.85 7.49 -2.11
CA GLU A 25 11.23 6.84 -0.86
C GLU A 25 10.20 5.80 -0.34
N GLY A 26 9.30 5.32 -1.19
CA GLY A 26 8.24 4.37 -0.82
C GLY A 26 8.76 3.10 -0.13
N ASP A 27 9.91 2.57 -0.54
CA ASP A 27 10.51 1.38 0.09
C ASP A 27 10.96 1.57 1.54
N SER A 28 11.28 2.81 1.93
CA SER A 28 11.75 3.10 3.29
C SER A 28 10.69 2.75 4.34
N ILE A 29 9.41 2.75 3.97
CA ILE A 29 8.32 2.45 4.89
C ILE A 29 8.33 0.97 5.33
N ILE A 30 8.95 0.07 4.57
CA ILE A 30 9.03 -1.37 4.90
C ILE A 30 9.79 -1.57 6.22
N GLU A 31 10.84 -0.77 6.46
CA GLU A 31 11.62 -0.80 7.69
C GLU A 31 10.81 -0.32 8.92
N VAL A 32 9.78 0.50 8.70
CA VAL A 32 8.86 0.96 9.76
C VAL A 32 7.69 -0.02 9.95
N ALA A 33 7.13 -0.53 8.85
CA ALA A 33 5.96 -1.40 8.85
C ALA A 33 6.26 -2.74 9.55
N ASN A 34 7.38 -3.39 9.21
CA ASN A 34 7.70 -4.72 9.73
C ASN A 34 7.78 -4.77 11.27
N PRO A 35 8.51 -3.88 11.97
CA PRO A 35 8.51 -3.86 13.43
C PRO A 35 7.13 -3.57 14.05
N LEU A 36 6.30 -2.74 13.41
CA LEU A 36 4.95 -2.44 13.89
C LEU A 36 4.02 -3.65 13.76
N ILE A 37 4.13 -4.40 12.66
CA ILE A 37 3.39 -5.66 12.46
C ILE A 37 3.73 -6.63 13.59
N GLU A 38 5.03 -6.84 13.86
CA GLU A 38 5.48 -7.70 14.96
C GLU A 38 4.95 -7.23 16.32
N LEU A 39 4.98 -5.92 16.58
CA LEU A 39 4.47 -5.35 17.83
C LEU A 39 2.97 -5.59 18.03
N PHE A 40 2.16 -5.38 16.99
CA PHE A 40 0.71 -5.59 17.06
C PHE A 40 0.37 -7.07 17.20
N ASN A 41 1.04 -7.93 16.43
CA ASN A 41 0.90 -9.39 16.56
C ASN A 41 1.25 -9.87 17.97
N ALA A 42 2.36 -9.40 18.55
CA ALA A 42 2.78 -9.76 19.91
C ALA A 42 1.78 -9.31 20.99
N ARG A 43 0.98 -8.27 20.72
CA ARG A 43 -0.08 -7.77 21.61
C ARG A 43 -1.44 -8.43 21.37
N GLY A 44 -1.56 -9.30 20.37
CA GLY A 44 -2.85 -9.87 19.94
C GLY A 44 -3.79 -8.81 19.34
N GLU A 45 -3.24 -7.75 18.77
CA GLU A 45 -3.99 -6.65 18.14
C GLU A 45 -4.08 -6.87 16.63
N SER A 46 -5.11 -6.34 15.98
CA SER A 46 -5.35 -6.57 14.56
C SER A 46 -4.33 -5.85 13.68
N VAL A 47 -3.83 -6.55 12.67
CA VAL A 47 -3.08 -6.00 11.55
C VAL A 47 -3.92 -6.21 10.29
N VAL A 48 -4.23 -5.13 9.57
CA VAL A 48 -5.05 -5.15 8.36
C VAL A 48 -4.28 -4.46 7.24
N ALA A 49 -4.21 -5.08 6.08
CA ALA A 49 -3.61 -4.48 4.89
C ALA A 49 -4.69 -4.24 3.82
N SER A 50 -4.72 -3.05 3.23
CA SER A 50 -5.48 -2.79 2.01
C SER A 50 -4.65 -3.10 0.79
N GLN A 51 -5.35 -3.26 -0.33
CA GLN A 51 -4.74 -3.44 -1.62
C GLN A 51 -5.61 -2.76 -2.68
N ASP A 52 -4.99 -1.92 -3.50
CA ASP A 52 -5.57 -1.54 -4.78
C ASP A 52 -5.56 -2.78 -5.69
N TRP A 53 -6.76 -3.35 -5.89
CA TRP A 53 -6.99 -4.57 -6.65
C TRP A 53 -7.79 -4.28 -7.92
N HIS A 54 -7.12 -3.66 -8.88
CA HIS A 54 -7.76 -3.18 -10.10
C HIS A 54 -7.90 -4.27 -11.17
N PRO A 55 -9.02 -4.30 -11.93
CA PRO A 55 -9.07 -5.03 -13.18
C PRO A 55 -8.20 -4.36 -14.26
N VAL A 56 -7.78 -5.11 -15.28
CA VAL A 56 -6.88 -4.64 -16.35
C VAL A 56 -7.36 -3.36 -17.06
N LYS A 57 -8.68 -3.14 -17.16
CA LYS A 57 -9.28 -1.96 -17.79
C LYS A 57 -9.96 -1.05 -16.75
N HIS A 58 -9.35 -0.90 -15.59
CA HIS A 58 -9.91 -0.06 -14.54
C HIS A 58 -10.07 1.40 -15.03
N GLY A 59 -11.14 2.05 -14.57
CA GLY A 59 -11.50 3.39 -15.02
C GLY A 59 -10.50 4.48 -14.62
N SER A 60 -9.69 4.23 -13.58
CA SER A 60 -8.64 5.17 -13.15
C SER A 60 -7.40 5.16 -14.05
N PHE A 61 -7.24 4.15 -14.92
CA PHE A 61 -6.09 4.08 -15.81
C PHE A 61 -6.27 5.02 -16.98
N ALA A 62 -5.29 5.89 -17.22
CA ALA A 62 -5.30 6.84 -18.32
C ALA A 62 -5.40 6.13 -19.69
N SER A 63 -4.84 4.92 -19.81
CA SER A 63 -4.95 4.08 -21.01
C SER A 63 -6.39 3.67 -21.35
N THR A 64 -7.26 3.53 -20.34
CA THR A 64 -8.70 3.25 -20.54
C THR A 64 -9.45 4.49 -21.08
N GLN A 65 -8.91 5.68 -20.86
CA GLN A 65 -9.52 6.97 -21.21
C GLN A 65 -8.86 7.64 -22.43
N GLU A 66 -7.93 6.96 -23.13
CA GLU A 66 -7.11 7.54 -24.20
C GLU A 66 -6.37 8.82 -23.77
N ALA A 67 -5.99 8.89 -22.49
CA ALA A 67 -5.31 10.03 -21.87
C ALA A 67 -3.85 9.69 -21.51
N ALA A 68 -3.05 10.72 -21.27
CA ALA A 68 -1.73 10.56 -20.67
C ALA A 68 -1.86 10.28 -19.15
N PRO A 69 -1.02 9.41 -18.57
CA PRO A 69 -0.98 9.22 -17.12
C PRO A 69 -0.56 10.50 -16.40
N PHE A 70 -1.10 10.69 -15.20
CA PHE A 70 -0.62 11.72 -14.28
C PHE A 70 0.67 11.21 -13.60
N HIS A 71 1.67 12.08 -13.53
CA HIS A 71 2.97 11.83 -12.89
C HIS A 71 3.19 12.82 -11.75
#